data_AF-A0A6P7XI04-F1
#
_entry.id   AF-A0A6P7XI04-F1
#
_cell.length_a   1.000
_cell.length_b   1.000
_cell.length_c   1.000
_cell.angle_alpha   90.00
_cell.angle_beta   90.00
_cell.angle_gamma   90.00
#
_symmetry.space_group_name_H-M   'P 1'
#
loop_
_entity.id
_entity.type
_entity.pdbx_description
1 polymer ?
#
loop_
_entity_poly.entity_id
_entity_poly.type
_entity_poly.pdbx_seq_one_letter_code
_entity_poly.pdbx_strand_id
1 'polypeptide(L)'
;MPVTVSAGGVLPPLHEQINELQRKIQLLDGDQKAFYESSQWTIKKNKESIARLRQENKKLHKRLAQVLAGDEKVIQEAFQNRESDKAAVGQKSGPAAIQIVDQKVCEKIKRLNALKHQSALRKQRLEELQLIYSQRQMETQSLPMPNNDTSQEAQSEGTGSDNESQQGLRILENRLEKAQLKSQEAEYIMNVYQKLKDHMQEESLTFQNQLDLLEAEILRQRHELKELQQMNHDANLSRDVARAELQRHEEIMHRERRERDEILHEFKRQVEERQLQAERADRRALRMIIQPEDVTEEVQCETSDTQEEEKAIKTFQVAFQRIKDATAVTDIQDVVDRFVAQGETHRHLDELKTKNEKTLVKLKEEKERLEAEFQDLKYSGEAKLSSGQKMQEQMESHLKNEEKRRDKLKDEMDRAIRILAAAKAGVEHLAGKVQYIKLPPSQFRPPPVPETSDEYVLDLLAVTEEKLQLLLEDLEDEDVPEVLKQMEEEDFYATIEGKLPSYNVRVKIPVQVVQPIYPDEDSGDDDGDIVTRAALKRQSQQIIDSRTKRRTRPKKKKGKN
;
A
#
# COMPACT_ATOMS: atom_id res chain seq x y z
N MET A 1 29.43 41.08 -31.55
CA MET A 1 30.16 41.97 -32.47
C MET A 1 30.02 43.40 -31.96
N PRO A 2 30.98 43.96 -31.23
CA PRO A 2 31.05 45.40 -31.02
C PRO A 2 31.73 46.04 -32.23
N VAL A 3 31.19 47.17 -32.69
CA VAL A 3 31.75 47.98 -33.77
C VAL A 3 32.93 48.77 -33.20
N THR A 4 34.15 48.44 -33.62
CA THR A 4 35.34 49.25 -33.33
C THR A 4 35.49 50.33 -34.39
N VAL A 5 35.32 51.57 -33.95
CA VAL A 5 35.62 52.79 -34.71
C VAL A 5 37.13 52.82 -34.98
N SER A 6 37.49 52.90 -36.26
CA SER A 6 38.89 52.97 -36.71
C SER A 6 39.39 54.41 -36.55
N ALA A 7 40.32 54.62 -35.62
CA ALA A 7 41.16 55.81 -35.55
C ALA A 7 42.40 55.58 -36.44
N GLY A 8 42.66 56.52 -37.34
CA GLY A 8 43.80 56.46 -38.25
C GLY A 8 45.14 56.57 -37.52
N GLY A 9 46.07 55.67 -37.87
CA GLY A 9 47.45 55.70 -37.43
C GLY A 9 48.18 54.48 -38.00
N VAL A 10 49.10 54.71 -38.93
CA VAL A 10 50.09 53.79 -39.55
C VAL A 10 49.63 52.32 -39.67
N LEU A 11 49.28 51.91 -40.89
CA LEU A 11 49.05 50.50 -41.22
C LEU A 11 50.23 49.66 -40.70
N PRO A 12 50.00 48.67 -39.81
CA PRO A 12 51.06 47.79 -39.33
C PRO A 12 51.73 47.10 -40.52
N PRO A 13 53.02 46.73 -40.45
CA PRO A 13 53.75 46.11 -41.54
C PRO A 13 52.90 45.04 -42.23
N LEU A 14 52.90 44.99 -43.57
CA LEU A 14 52.09 44.05 -44.37
C LEU A 14 52.15 42.60 -43.83
N HIS A 15 53.29 42.20 -43.27
CA HIS A 15 53.49 40.90 -42.64
C HIS A 15 52.63 40.67 -41.38
N GLU A 16 52.45 41.67 -40.52
CA GLU A 16 51.61 41.57 -39.33
C GLU A 16 50.13 41.47 -39.71
N GLN A 17 49.67 42.23 -40.71
CA GLN A 17 48.31 42.13 -41.23
C GLN A 17 48.03 40.74 -41.84
N ILE A 18 49.00 40.17 -42.55
CA ILE A 18 48.90 38.80 -43.08
C ILE A 18 48.80 37.80 -41.92
N ASN A 19 49.62 37.95 -40.87
CA ASN A 19 49.60 37.06 -39.71
C ASN A 19 48.28 37.17 -38.91
N GLU A 20 47.72 38.37 -38.76
CA GLU A 20 46.40 38.59 -38.15
C GLU A 20 45.28 37.93 -38.97
N LEU A 21 45.29 38.10 -40.30
CA LEU A 21 44.33 37.44 -41.18
C LEU A 21 44.48 35.91 -41.13
N GLN A 22 45.70 35.38 -41.09
CA GLN A 22 45.95 33.94 -40.91
C GLN A 22 45.41 33.42 -39.57
N ARG A 23 45.63 34.14 -38.46
CA ARG A 23 45.05 33.77 -37.16
C ARG A 23 43.52 33.82 -37.16
N LYS A 24 42.94 34.81 -37.83
CA LYS A 24 41.48 34.92 -37.98
C LYS A 24 40.89 33.79 -38.82
N ILE A 25 41.58 33.38 -39.89
CA ILE A 25 41.20 32.21 -40.69
C ILE A 25 41.29 30.94 -39.83
N GLN A 26 42.38 30.73 -39.09
CA GLN A 26 42.52 29.58 -38.20
C GLN A 26 41.43 29.51 -37.12
N LEU A 27 41.02 30.66 -36.58
CA LEU A 27 39.94 30.72 -35.60
C LEU A 27 38.57 30.40 -36.24
N LEU A 28 38.31 30.92 -37.44
CA LEU A 28 37.10 30.59 -38.20
C LEU A 28 37.06 29.10 -38.61
N ASP A 29 38.19 28.52 -38.98
CA ASP A 29 38.29 27.09 -39.30
C ASP A 29 38.05 26.23 -38.03
N GLY A 30 38.55 26.68 -36.88
CA GLY A 30 38.28 26.08 -35.58
C GLY A 30 36.80 26.13 -35.21
N ASP A 31 36.15 27.28 -35.36
CA ASP A 31 34.72 27.48 -35.12
C ASP A 31 33.85 26.65 -36.08
N GLN A 32 34.21 26.61 -37.36
CA GLN A 32 33.53 25.76 -38.36
C GLN A 32 33.65 24.29 -38.00
N LYS A 33 34.83 23.84 -37.55
CA LYS A 33 35.05 22.46 -37.11
C LYS A 33 34.24 22.13 -35.86
N ALA A 34 34.25 23.00 -34.84
CA ALA A 34 33.47 22.82 -33.63
C ALA A 34 31.96 22.82 -33.91
N PHE A 35 31.48 23.69 -34.80
CA PHE A 35 30.09 23.72 -35.24
C PHE A 35 29.71 22.44 -36.00
N TYR A 36 30.58 21.97 -36.89
CA TYR A 36 30.36 20.72 -37.62
C TYR A 36 30.32 19.51 -36.68
N GLU A 37 31.26 19.41 -35.73
CA GLU A 37 31.31 18.35 -34.73
C GLU A 37 30.07 18.37 -33.82
N SER A 38 29.65 19.55 -33.35
CA SER A 38 28.43 19.73 -32.55
C SER A 38 27.16 19.35 -33.34
N SER A 39 27.09 19.74 -34.62
CA SER A 39 25.99 19.37 -35.51
C SER A 39 25.95 17.86 -35.77
N GLN A 40 27.09 17.23 -36.07
CA GLN A 40 27.20 15.78 -36.25
C GLN A 40 26.84 15.02 -34.97
N TRP A 41 27.27 15.50 -33.81
CA TRP A 41 26.89 14.93 -32.53
C TRP A 41 25.39 15.03 -32.28
N THR A 42 24.78 16.18 -32.59
CA THR A 42 23.33 16.38 -32.49
C THR A 42 22.56 15.48 -33.46
N ILE A 43 23.03 15.33 -34.69
CA ILE A 43 22.47 14.40 -35.68
C ILE A 43 22.56 12.96 -35.18
N LYS A 44 23.70 12.56 -34.60
CA LYS A 44 23.88 11.22 -34.03
C LYS A 44 22.92 10.98 -32.86
N LYS A 45 22.80 11.94 -31.94
CA LYS A 45 21.85 11.89 -30.82
C LYS A 45 20.40 11.80 -31.31
N ASN A 46 20.04 12.55 -32.34
CA ASN A 46 18.71 12.51 -32.96
C ASN A 46 18.45 11.16 -33.63
N LYS A 47 19.43 10.60 -34.36
CA LYS A 47 19.34 9.26 -34.96
C LYS A 47 19.13 8.18 -33.90
N GLU A 48 19.87 8.25 -32.79
CA GLU A 48 19.69 7.35 -31.65
C GLU A 48 18.31 7.50 -31.00
N SER A 49 17.84 8.73 -30.82
CA SER A 49 16.49 9.01 -30.29
C SER A 49 15.40 8.43 -31.20
N ILE A 50 15.49 8.65 -32.52
CA ILE A 50 14.55 8.07 -33.51
C ILE A 50 14.60 6.55 -33.47
N ALA A 51 15.78 5.94 -33.35
CA ALA A 51 15.91 4.49 -33.24
C ALA A 51 15.23 3.94 -31.98
N ARG A 52 15.41 4.60 -30.83
CA ARG A 52 14.73 4.27 -29.57
C ARG A 52 13.20 4.40 -29.72
N LEU A 53 12.71 5.52 -30.24
CA LEU A 53 11.27 5.74 -30.47
C LEU A 53 10.66 4.73 -31.44
N ARG A 54 11.39 4.28 -32.48
CA ARG A 54 10.94 3.22 -33.39
C ARG A 54 10.87 1.87 -32.68
N GLN A 55 11.84 1.54 -31.83
CA GLN A 55 11.80 0.32 -31.02
C GLN A 55 10.63 0.35 -30.02
N GLU A 56 10.38 1.49 -29.38
CA GLU A 56 9.24 1.69 -28.48
C GLU A 56 7.91 1.54 -29.21
N ASN A 57 7.73 2.20 -30.36
CA ASN A 57 6.54 1.99 -31.20
C ASN A 57 6.34 0.53 -31.58
N LYS A 58 7.41 -0.18 -31.98
CA LYS A 58 7.34 -1.62 -32.28
C LYS A 58 6.93 -2.44 -31.05
N LYS A 59 7.42 -2.10 -29.85
CA LYS A 59 7.01 -2.75 -28.60
C LYS A 59 5.55 -2.44 -28.27
N LEU A 60 5.10 -1.20 -28.44
CA LEU A 60 3.71 -0.79 -28.21
C LEU A 60 2.74 -1.48 -29.17
N HIS A 61 3.07 -1.56 -30.47
CA HIS A 61 2.27 -2.33 -31.43
C HIS A 61 2.19 -3.82 -31.07
N LYS A 62 3.29 -4.43 -30.61
CA LYS A 62 3.27 -5.82 -30.12
C LYS A 62 2.38 -5.98 -28.89
N ARG A 63 2.46 -5.06 -27.93
CA ARG A 63 1.58 -5.07 -26.74
C ARG A 63 0.11 -4.90 -27.11
N LEU A 64 -0.20 -3.97 -28.02
CA LEU A 64 -1.56 -3.77 -28.51
C LEU A 64 -2.09 -5.05 -29.19
N ALA A 65 -1.29 -5.68 -30.05
CA ALA A 65 -1.67 -6.94 -30.68
C ALA A 65 -1.88 -8.07 -29.66
N GLN A 66 -1.05 -8.14 -28.60
CA GLN A 66 -1.22 -9.11 -27.52
C GLN A 66 -2.51 -8.88 -26.72
N VAL A 67 -2.84 -7.62 -26.41
CA VAL A 67 -4.08 -7.28 -25.70
C VAL A 67 -5.30 -7.61 -26.55
N LEU A 68 -5.31 -7.21 -27.84
CA LEU A 68 -6.42 -7.53 -28.75
C LEU A 68 -6.59 -9.04 -28.95
N ALA A 69 -5.50 -9.80 -29.07
CA ALA A 69 -5.56 -11.25 -29.14
C ALA A 69 -6.02 -11.90 -27.82
N GLY A 70 -5.71 -11.27 -26.68
CA GLY A 70 -6.23 -11.67 -25.37
C GLY A 70 -7.75 -11.46 -25.27
N ASP A 71 -8.22 -10.26 -25.62
CA ASP A 71 -9.66 -9.93 -25.69
C ASP A 71 -10.40 -10.91 -26.60
N GLU A 72 -9.85 -11.20 -27.79
CA GLU A 72 -10.46 -12.12 -28.75
C GLU A 72 -10.58 -13.55 -28.18
N LYS A 73 -9.56 -14.05 -27.48
CA LYS A 73 -9.61 -15.37 -26.83
C LYS A 73 -10.66 -15.44 -25.73
N VAL A 74 -10.72 -14.43 -24.87
CA VAL A 74 -11.72 -14.36 -23.78
C VAL A 74 -13.14 -14.31 -24.36
N ILE A 75 -13.35 -13.53 -25.41
CA ILE A 75 -14.64 -13.50 -26.12
C ILE A 75 -14.94 -14.87 -26.76
N GLN A 76 -13.95 -15.53 -27.38
CA GLN A 76 -14.15 -16.86 -27.97
C GLN A 76 -14.52 -17.91 -26.92
N GLU A 77 -13.93 -17.87 -25.72
CA GLU A 77 -14.24 -18.75 -24.59
C GLU A 77 -15.62 -18.47 -23.99
N ALA A 78 -15.95 -17.19 -23.74
CA ALA A 78 -17.23 -16.81 -23.15
C ALA A 78 -18.44 -17.15 -24.04
N PHE A 79 -18.27 -17.12 -25.37
CA PHE A 79 -19.35 -17.36 -26.35
C PHE A 79 -19.27 -18.72 -27.06
N GLN A 80 -18.56 -19.72 -26.53
CA GLN A 80 -18.47 -21.07 -27.14
C GLN A 80 -19.86 -21.69 -27.41
N ASN A 81 -20.83 -21.45 -26.53
CA ASN A 81 -22.19 -22.01 -26.63
C ASN A 81 -23.21 -21.05 -27.32
N ARG A 82 -22.77 -19.86 -27.79
CA ARG A 82 -23.64 -18.82 -28.36
C ARG A 82 -23.04 -18.23 -29.64
N GLU A 83 -23.06 -19.02 -30.71
CA GLU A 83 -22.47 -18.66 -32.02
C GLU A 83 -23.04 -17.36 -32.62
N SER A 84 -24.34 -17.11 -32.43
CA SER A 84 -25.01 -15.88 -32.93
C SER A 84 -24.54 -14.61 -32.22
N ASP A 85 -24.23 -14.70 -30.93
CA ASP A 85 -23.69 -13.58 -30.16
C ASP A 85 -22.19 -13.42 -30.40
N LYS A 86 -21.47 -14.52 -30.62
CA LYS A 86 -20.05 -14.54 -30.99
C LYS A 86 -19.78 -13.74 -32.27
N ALA A 87 -20.61 -13.91 -33.31
CA ALA A 87 -20.46 -13.16 -34.56
C ALA A 87 -20.63 -11.64 -34.39
N ALA A 88 -21.50 -11.21 -33.47
CA ALA A 88 -21.76 -9.79 -33.22
C ALA A 88 -20.65 -9.09 -32.40
N VAL A 89 -19.83 -9.88 -31.70
CA VAL A 89 -18.91 -9.43 -30.65
C VAL A 89 -17.43 -9.76 -30.97
N GLY A 90 -17.17 -10.76 -31.82
CA GLY A 90 -15.85 -11.36 -32.00
C GLY A 90 -14.71 -10.46 -32.50
N GLN A 91 -15.01 -9.34 -33.16
CA GLN A 91 -13.99 -8.38 -33.62
C GLN A 91 -13.92 -7.08 -32.79
N LYS A 92 -14.66 -7.03 -31.68
CA LYS A 92 -14.77 -5.82 -30.85
C LYS A 92 -13.90 -5.97 -29.61
N SER A 93 -13.39 -4.85 -29.10
CA SER A 93 -12.66 -4.83 -27.83
C SER A 93 -13.59 -5.22 -26.68
N GLY A 94 -13.05 -5.82 -25.61
CA GLY A 94 -13.80 -6.31 -24.46
C GLY A 94 -14.86 -5.34 -23.89
N PRO A 95 -14.60 -4.04 -23.74
CA PRO A 95 -15.61 -3.09 -23.24
C PRO A 95 -16.77 -2.89 -24.20
N ALA A 96 -16.49 -2.84 -25.51
CA ALA A 96 -17.52 -2.71 -26.54
C ALA A 96 -18.36 -3.99 -26.65
N ALA A 97 -17.74 -5.15 -26.41
CA ALA A 97 -18.42 -6.43 -26.30
C ALA A 97 -19.46 -6.44 -25.18
N ILE A 98 -19.06 -5.98 -23.98
CA ILE A 98 -19.94 -5.90 -22.81
C ILE A 98 -21.15 -5.00 -23.11
N GLN A 99 -20.94 -3.79 -23.64
CA GLN A 99 -22.04 -2.87 -23.94
C GLN A 99 -23.10 -3.47 -24.88
N ILE A 100 -22.68 -4.23 -25.89
CA ILE A 100 -23.60 -4.88 -26.83
C ILE A 100 -24.40 -5.98 -26.15
N VAL A 101 -23.75 -6.76 -25.29
CA VAL A 101 -24.41 -7.83 -24.53
C VAL A 101 -25.39 -7.23 -23.54
N ASP A 102 -25.01 -6.16 -22.84
CA ASP A 102 -25.88 -5.44 -21.91
C ASP A 102 -27.12 -4.87 -22.61
N GLN A 103 -26.95 -4.30 -23.80
CA GLN A 103 -28.07 -3.81 -24.60
C GLN A 103 -29.02 -4.95 -24.99
N LYS A 104 -28.48 -6.10 -25.43
CA LYS A 104 -29.27 -7.30 -25.72
C LYS A 104 -30.01 -7.82 -24.48
N VAL A 105 -29.35 -7.82 -23.32
CA VAL A 105 -29.97 -8.22 -22.04
C VAL A 105 -31.12 -7.28 -21.70
N CYS A 106 -30.93 -5.96 -21.83
CA CYS A 106 -31.97 -4.97 -21.63
C CYS A 106 -33.19 -5.21 -22.53
N GLU A 107 -32.97 -5.50 -23.82
CA GLU A 107 -34.05 -5.83 -24.76
C GLU A 107 -34.79 -7.12 -24.36
N LYS A 108 -34.07 -8.16 -23.95
CA LYS A 108 -34.67 -9.43 -23.49
C LYS A 108 -35.47 -9.24 -22.21
N ILE A 109 -34.97 -8.44 -21.26
CA ILE A 109 -35.68 -8.09 -20.02
C ILE A 109 -36.97 -7.33 -20.35
N LYS A 110 -36.91 -6.32 -21.24
CA LYS A 110 -38.10 -5.57 -21.68
C LYS A 110 -39.14 -6.51 -22.31
N ARG A 111 -38.70 -7.44 -23.17
CA ARG A 111 -39.59 -8.44 -23.79
C ARG A 111 -40.19 -9.40 -22.76
N LEU A 112 -39.40 -9.84 -21.78
CA LEU A 112 -39.86 -10.71 -20.71
C LEU A 112 -40.88 -10.01 -19.82
N ASN A 113 -40.66 -8.74 -19.47
CA ASN A 113 -41.61 -7.93 -18.70
C ASN A 113 -42.94 -7.74 -19.46
N ALA A 114 -42.87 -7.48 -20.77
CA ALA A 114 -44.07 -7.41 -21.61
C ALA A 114 -44.85 -8.74 -21.63
N LEU A 115 -44.15 -9.88 -21.74
CA LEU A 115 -44.77 -11.22 -21.69
C LEU A 115 -45.35 -11.53 -20.30
N LYS A 116 -44.65 -11.15 -19.22
CA LYS A 116 -45.17 -11.28 -17.84
C LYS A 116 -46.46 -10.49 -17.66
N HIS A 117 -46.49 -9.24 -18.14
CA HIS A 117 -47.70 -8.41 -18.10
C HIS A 117 -48.85 -9.04 -18.90
N GLN A 118 -48.59 -9.53 -20.12
CA GLN A 118 -49.61 -10.26 -20.90
C GLN A 118 -50.10 -11.53 -20.20
N SER A 119 -49.21 -12.28 -19.55
CA SER A 119 -49.55 -13.47 -18.77
C SER A 119 -50.42 -13.12 -17.56
N ALA A 120 -50.07 -12.06 -16.82
CA ALA A 120 -50.85 -11.56 -15.69
C ALA A 120 -52.26 -11.13 -16.12
N LEU A 121 -52.39 -10.38 -17.22
CA LEU A 121 -53.69 -10.01 -17.80
C LEU A 121 -54.53 -11.23 -18.18
N ARG A 122 -53.92 -12.22 -18.81
CA ARG A 122 -54.61 -13.47 -19.17
C ARG A 122 -55.05 -14.25 -17.94
N LYS A 123 -54.24 -14.27 -16.86
CA LYS A 123 -54.60 -14.91 -15.58
C LYS A 123 -55.78 -14.20 -14.92
N GLN A 124 -55.74 -12.88 -14.79
CA GLN A 124 -56.86 -12.10 -14.27
C GLN A 124 -58.15 -12.36 -15.06
N ARG A 125 -58.06 -12.39 -16.40
CA ARG A 125 -59.22 -12.72 -17.24
C ARG A 125 -59.76 -14.13 -17.00
N LEU A 126 -58.88 -15.09 -16.72
CA LEU A 126 -59.25 -16.47 -16.43
C LEU A 126 -59.93 -16.59 -15.06
N GLU A 127 -59.42 -15.87 -14.06
CA GLU A 127 -60.03 -15.75 -12.73
C GLU A 127 -61.44 -15.12 -12.81
N GLU A 128 -61.61 -14.04 -13.59
CA GLU A 128 -62.93 -13.44 -13.86
C GLU A 128 -63.91 -14.46 -14.48
N LEU A 129 -63.46 -15.22 -15.48
CA LEU A 129 -64.27 -16.25 -16.14
C LEU A 129 -64.63 -17.40 -15.19
N GLN A 130 -63.69 -17.83 -14.33
CA GLN A 130 -63.94 -18.83 -13.30
C GLN A 130 -64.98 -18.35 -12.28
N LEU A 131 -64.93 -17.08 -11.88
CA LEU A 131 -65.88 -16.48 -10.94
C LEU A 131 -67.28 -16.37 -11.56
N ILE A 132 -67.37 -15.99 -12.85
CA ILE A 132 -68.65 -16.01 -13.58
C ILE A 132 -69.20 -17.45 -13.69
N TYR A 133 -68.33 -18.42 -13.96
CA TYR A 133 -68.73 -19.82 -14.07
C TYR A 133 -69.23 -20.40 -12.73
N SER A 134 -68.54 -20.11 -11.62
CA SER A 134 -68.97 -20.55 -10.28
C SER A 134 -70.28 -19.88 -9.87
N GLN A 135 -70.45 -18.59 -10.15
CA GLN A 135 -71.69 -17.87 -9.91
C GLN A 135 -72.86 -18.47 -10.70
N ARG A 136 -72.64 -18.78 -11.98
CA ARG A 136 -73.65 -19.45 -12.81
C ARG A 136 -73.96 -20.87 -12.33
N GLN A 137 -72.97 -21.64 -11.86
CA GLN A 137 -73.22 -22.95 -11.24
C GLN A 137 -74.10 -22.86 -10.00
N MET A 138 -73.88 -21.85 -9.15
CA MET A 138 -74.71 -21.59 -7.97
C MET A 138 -76.14 -21.18 -8.35
N GLU A 139 -76.31 -20.44 -9.46
CA GLU A 139 -77.62 -20.12 -10.04
C GLU A 139 -78.33 -21.35 -10.62
N THR A 140 -77.61 -22.29 -11.27
CA THR A 140 -78.22 -23.54 -11.77
C THR A 140 -78.60 -24.49 -10.63
N GLN A 141 -77.86 -24.47 -9.51
CA GLN A 141 -78.19 -25.27 -8.32
C GLN A 141 -79.32 -24.67 -7.48
N SER A 142 -79.64 -23.38 -7.62
CA SER A 142 -80.72 -22.72 -6.88
C SER A 142 -82.09 -22.77 -7.59
N LEU A 143 -82.19 -23.42 -8.75
CA LEU A 143 -83.46 -23.71 -9.41
C LEU A 143 -84.11 -24.99 -8.83
N PRO A 144 -85.36 -24.95 -8.34
CA PRO A 144 -86.05 -26.15 -7.86
C PRO A 144 -86.40 -27.09 -9.01
N MET A 145 -85.84 -28.30 -9.01
CA MET A 145 -86.32 -29.40 -9.85
C MET A 145 -87.49 -30.11 -9.15
N PRO A 146 -88.63 -30.37 -9.82
CA PRO A 146 -89.74 -31.13 -9.24
C PRO A 146 -89.50 -32.64 -9.35
N ASN A 147 -89.73 -33.31 -8.23
CA ASN A 147 -90.11 -34.71 -8.00
C ASN A 147 -89.74 -35.77 -9.05
N ASN A 148 -89.04 -36.81 -8.60
CA ASN A 148 -89.38 -38.16 -9.03
C ASN A 148 -89.11 -39.19 -7.91
N ASP A 149 -90.18 -39.54 -7.20
CA ASP A 149 -90.33 -40.80 -6.49
C ASP A 149 -90.33 -41.94 -7.49
N THR A 150 -89.34 -42.83 -7.49
CA THR A 150 -89.57 -44.24 -7.84
C THR A 150 -88.44 -45.12 -7.32
N SER A 151 -88.85 -46.27 -6.74
CA SER A 151 -88.10 -47.53 -6.60
C SER A 151 -87.51 -47.82 -5.22
N GLN A 152 -88.41 -48.24 -4.32
CA GLN A 152 -88.15 -49.38 -3.44
C GLN A 152 -87.80 -50.63 -4.29
N GLU A 153 -87.21 -51.62 -3.60
CA GLU A 153 -86.93 -53.01 -4.04
C GLU A 153 -85.50 -53.29 -4.51
N ALA A 154 -84.62 -53.58 -3.53
CA ALA A 154 -83.63 -54.65 -3.62
C ALA A 154 -83.02 -54.93 -2.22
N GLN A 155 -83.81 -55.55 -1.33
CA GLN A 155 -83.24 -56.40 -0.29
C GLN A 155 -83.34 -57.84 -0.81
N SER A 156 -82.24 -58.40 -1.31
CA SER A 156 -81.92 -59.82 -1.22
C SER A 156 -80.56 -60.09 -1.87
N GLU A 157 -79.69 -60.76 -1.13
CA GLU A 157 -78.40 -61.34 -1.55
C GLU A 157 -77.20 -60.38 -1.62
N GLY A 158 -76.46 -60.26 -0.51
CA GLY A 158 -75.20 -59.51 -0.50
C GLY A 158 -74.27 -59.72 0.69
N THR A 159 -74.55 -60.64 1.62
CA THR A 159 -73.72 -60.78 2.84
C THR A 159 -72.34 -61.43 2.60
N GLY A 160 -72.07 -61.92 1.38
CA GLY A 160 -70.73 -62.38 0.95
C GLY A 160 -69.91 -61.32 0.19
N SER A 161 -70.57 -60.48 -0.63
CA SER A 161 -69.92 -59.43 -1.43
C SER A 161 -69.41 -58.28 -0.57
N ASP A 162 -70.10 -57.94 0.51
CA ASP A 162 -69.70 -56.87 1.43
C ASP A 162 -68.41 -57.21 2.19
N ASN A 163 -68.16 -58.49 2.49
CA ASN A 163 -66.94 -58.93 3.16
C ASN A 163 -65.71 -58.93 2.22
N GLU A 164 -65.88 -59.33 0.94
CA GLU A 164 -64.82 -59.21 -0.07
C GLU A 164 -64.53 -57.75 -0.40
N SER A 165 -65.56 -56.91 -0.46
CA SER A 165 -65.43 -55.46 -0.66
C SER A 165 -64.76 -54.77 0.53
N GLN A 166 -65.08 -55.18 1.77
CA GLN A 166 -64.41 -54.71 2.98
C GLN A 166 -62.96 -55.19 3.09
N GLN A 167 -62.66 -56.44 2.68
CA GLN A 167 -61.27 -56.91 2.61
C GLN A 167 -60.48 -56.15 1.54
N GLY A 168 -61.07 -55.88 0.38
CA GLY A 168 -60.49 -55.03 -0.66
C GLY A 168 -60.18 -53.62 -0.16
N LEU A 169 -61.11 -53.01 0.59
CA LEU A 169 -60.91 -51.71 1.25
C LEU A 169 -59.74 -51.74 2.23
N ARG A 170 -59.66 -52.74 3.13
CA ARG A 170 -58.54 -52.84 4.09
C ARG A 170 -57.19 -53.03 3.42
N ILE A 171 -57.13 -53.75 2.31
CA ILE A 171 -55.88 -53.95 1.54
C ILE A 171 -55.49 -52.64 0.84
N LEU A 172 -56.46 -51.93 0.27
CA LEU A 172 -56.24 -50.62 -0.37
C LEU A 172 -55.81 -49.56 0.65
N GLU A 173 -56.43 -49.54 1.83
CA GLU A 173 -56.03 -48.67 2.96
C GLU A 173 -54.60 -48.96 3.41
N ASN A 174 -54.25 -50.23 3.66
CA ASN A 174 -52.87 -50.60 4.00
C ASN A 174 -51.87 -50.24 2.91
N ARG A 175 -52.25 -50.33 1.64
CA ARG A 175 -51.40 -49.96 0.51
C ARG A 175 -51.24 -48.44 0.39
N LEU A 176 -52.30 -47.68 0.68
CA LEU A 176 -52.29 -46.23 0.76
C LEU A 176 -51.39 -45.76 1.90
N GLU A 177 -51.53 -46.33 3.09
CA GLU A 177 -50.74 -45.98 4.27
C GLU A 177 -49.24 -46.27 4.04
N LYS A 178 -48.91 -47.41 3.42
CA LYS A 178 -47.53 -47.71 2.98
C LYS A 178 -47.01 -46.73 1.93
N ALA A 179 -47.85 -46.26 1.02
CA ALA A 179 -47.45 -45.25 0.04
C ALA A 179 -47.24 -43.89 0.70
N GLN A 180 -48.06 -43.52 1.69
CA GLN A 180 -47.92 -42.30 2.47
C GLN A 180 -46.64 -42.30 3.30
N LEU A 181 -46.33 -43.40 4.01
CA LEU A 181 -45.07 -43.53 4.76
C LEU A 181 -43.85 -43.40 3.84
N LYS A 182 -43.86 -44.05 2.68
CA LYS A 182 -42.80 -43.91 1.68
C LYS A 182 -42.69 -42.48 1.12
N SER A 183 -43.82 -41.79 0.96
CA SER A 183 -43.84 -40.39 0.53
C SER A 183 -43.20 -39.49 1.59
N GLN A 184 -43.55 -39.69 2.87
CA GLN A 184 -42.99 -38.93 3.99
C GLN A 184 -41.49 -39.19 4.16
N GLU A 185 -41.04 -40.45 4.02
CA GLU A 185 -39.62 -40.79 4.01
C GLU A 185 -38.88 -40.15 2.83
N ALA A 186 -39.48 -40.16 1.64
CA ALA A 186 -38.90 -39.52 0.45
C ALA A 186 -38.83 -37.99 0.62
N GLU A 187 -39.85 -37.35 1.20
CA GLU A 187 -39.84 -35.93 1.55
C GLU A 187 -38.77 -35.62 2.59
N TYR A 188 -38.63 -36.46 3.62
CA TYR A 188 -37.58 -36.31 4.62
C TYR A 188 -36.18 -36.37 3.98
N ILE A 189 -35.93 -37.38 3.14
CA ILE A 189 -34.66 -37.54 2.41
C ILE A 189 -34.41 -36.34 1.49
N MET A 190 -35.44 -35.89 0.75
CA MET A 190 -35.34 -34.71 -0.11
C MET A 190 -34.96 -33.45 0.68
N ASN A 191 -35.60 -33.24 1.83
CA ASN A 191 -35.32 -32.10 2.69
C ASN A 191 -33.89 -32.14 3.23
N VAL A 192 -33.35 -33.32 3.56
CA VAL A 192 -31.95 -33.49 3.97
C VAL A 192 -30.99 -33.15 2.83
N TYR A 193 -31.24 -33.66 1.62
CA TYR A 193 -30.41 -33.31 0.46
C TYR A 193 -30.49 -31.84 0.08
N GLN A 194 -31.65 -31.22 0.25
CA GLN A 194 -31.82 -29.79 0.01
C GLN A 194 -30.98 -28.97 1.01
N LYS A 195 -31.03 -29.30 2.31
CA LYS A 195 -30.17 -28.66 3.32
C LYS A 195 -28.69 -28.86 3.05
N LEU A 196 -28.29 -30.08 2.64
CA LEU A 196 -26.89 -30.35 2.28
C LEU A 196 -26.46 -29.52 1.07
N LYS A 197 -27.32 -29.40 0.05
CA LYS A 197 -27.06 -28.56 -1.11
C LYS A 197 -26.91 -27.10 -0.71
N ASP A 198 -27.80 -26.58 0.13
CA ASP A 198 -27.76 -25.19 0.57
C ASP A 198 -26.45 -24.92 1.34
N HIS A 199 -26.06 -25.82 2.23
CA HIS A 199 -24.77 -25.73 2.94
C HIS A 199 -23.57 -25.78 2.00
N MET A 200 -23.54 -26.69 1.02
CA MET A 200 -22.48 -26.74 0.02
C MET A 200 -22.44 -25.48 -0.85
N GLN A 201 -23.60 -24.87 -1.14
CA GLN A 201 -23.67 -23.61 -1.86
C GLN A 201 -23.10 -22.46 -1.03
N GLU A 202 -23.43 -22.38 0.26
CA GLU A 202 -22.83 -21.41 1.19
C GLU A 202 -21.30 -21.58 1.28
N GLU A 203 -20.80 -22.81 1.45
CA GLU A 203 -19.35 -23.07 1.46
C GLU A 203 -18.69 -22.69 0.14
N SER A 204 -19.33 -22.98 -1.00
CA SER A 204 -18.80 -22.63 -2.32
C SER A 204 -18.59 -21.13 -2.50
N LEU A 205 -19.45 -20.30 -1.89
CA LEU A 205 -19.32 -18.84 -1.91
C LEU A 205 -18.13 -18.37 -1.05
N THR A 206 -17.75 -19.11 -0.02
CA THR A 206 -16.61 -18.75 0.84
C THR A 206 -15.25 -19.08 0.22
N PHE A 207 -15.16 -20.11 -0.62
CA PHE A 207 -13.89 -20.52 -1.22
C PHE A 207 -13.28 -19.45 -2.11
N GLN A 208 -14.08 -18.71 -2.86
CA GLN A 208 -13.56 -17.61 -3.69
C GLN A 208 -12.88 -16.54 -2.83
N ASN A 209 -13.51 -16.13 -1.73
CA ASN A 209 -12.91 -15.15 -0.82
C ASN A 209 -11.60 -15.66 -0.20
N GLN A 210 -11.55 -16.94 0.17
CA GLN A 210 -10.32 -17.55 0.71
C GLN A 210 -9.21 -17.60 -0.34
N LEU A 211 -9.55 -17.92 -1.60
CA LEU A 211 -8.61 -17.90 -2.72
C LEU A 211 -8.10 -16.48 -2.99
N ASP A 212 -8.98 -15.48 -3.03
CA ASP A 212 -8.62 -14.08 -3.25
C ASP A 212 -7.67 -13.57 -2.15
N LEU A 213 -7.90 -13.95 -0.88
CA LEU A 213 -7.01 -13.63 0.24
C LEU A 213 -5.64 -14.30 0.10
N LEU A 214 -5.60 -15.58 -0.30
CA LEU A 214 -4.34 -16.29 -0.54
C LEU A 214 -3.59 -15.71 -1.73
N GLU A 215 -4.27 -15.34 -2.81
CA GLU A 215 -3.67 -14.68 -3.96
C GLU A 215 -3.10 -13.31 -3.59
N ALA A 216 -3.84 -12.51 -2.81
CA ALA A 216 -3.37 -11.22 -2.31
C ALA A 216 -2.10 -11.38 -1.45
N GLU A 217 -2.07 -12.38 -0.57
CA GLU A 217 -0.89 -12.67 0.26
C GLU A 217 0.31 -13.14 -0.57
N ILE A 218 0.09 -13.99 -1.58
CA ILE A 218 1.14 -14.40 -2.53
C ILE A 218 1.70 -13.19 -3.30
N LEU A 219 0.84 -12.27 -3.73
CA LEU A 219 1.26 -11.05 -4.41
C LEU A 219 2.07 -10.13 -3.50
N ARG A 220 1.64 -9.98 -2.24
CA ARG A 220 2.36 -9.23 -1.20
C ARG A 220 3.76 -9.81 -0.98
N GLN A 221 3.84 -11.12 -0.75
CA GLN A 221 5.13 -11.82 -0.55
C GLN A 221 6.04 -11.74 -1.79
N ARG A 222 5.48 -11.82 -3.00
CA ARG A 222 6.25 -11.62 -4.24
C ARG A 222 6.80 -10.20 -4.36
N HIS A 223 6.07 -9.21 -3.89
CA HIS A 223 6.54 -7.83 -3.86
C HIS A 223 7.68 -7.66 -2.85
N GLU A 224 7.50 -8.15 -1.61
CA GLU A 224 8.53 -8.13 -0.58
C GLU A 224 9.80 -8.86 -1.03
N LEU A 225 9.66 -10.00 -1.71
CA LEU A 225 10.80 -10.75 -2.24
C LEU A 225 11.56 -9.94 -3.31
N LYS A 226 10.86 -9.20 -4.17
CA LYS A 226 11.51 -8.33 -5.16
C LYS A 226 12.25 -7.18 -4.49
N GLU A 227 11.69 -6.57 -3.46
CA GLU A 227 12.35 -5.51 -2.68
C GLU A 227 13.59 -6.04 -1.96
N LEU A 228 13.50 -7.22 -1.33
CA LEU A 228 14.64 -7.89 -0.71
C LEU A 228 15.72 -8.25 -1.72
N GLN A 229 15.35 -8.66 -2.94
CA GLN A 229 16.31 -8.90 -4.02
C GLN A 229 17.04 -7.63 -4.45
N GLN A 230 16.32 -6.50 -4.54
CA GLN A 230 16.93 -5.20 -4.85
C GLN A 230 17.88 -4.78 -3.73
N MET A 231 17.45 -4.86 -2.47
CA MET A 231 18.29 -4.56 -1.32
C MET A 231 19.54 -5.46 -1.28
N ASN A 232 19.41 -6.74 -1.59
CA ASN A 232 20.54 -7.66 -1.67
C ASN A 232 21.51 -7.30 -2.81
N HIS A 233 20.97 -6.91 -3.96
CA HIS A 233 21.78 -6.43 -5.09
C HIS A 233 22.57 -5.17 -4.70
N ASP A 234 21.92 -4.19 -4.08
CA ASP A 234 22.55 -2.96 -3.61
C ASP A 234 23.61 -3.23 -2.54
N ALA A 235 23.34 -4.15 -1.59
CA ALA A 235 24.30 -4.57 -0.58
C ALA A 235 25.53 -5.27 -1.22
N ASN A 236 25.33 -6.12 -2.23
CA ASN A 236 26.42 -6.74 -2.96
C ASN A 236 27.24 -5.69 -3.74
N LEU A 237 26.59 -4.75 -4.42
CA LEU A 237 27.27 -3.65 -5.11
C LEU A 237 28.10 -2.83 -4.12
N SER A 238 27.54 -2.48 -2.97
CA SER A 238 28.26 -1.74 -1.92
C SER A 238 29.47 -2.52 -1.40
N ARG A 239 29.34 -3.83 -1.19
CA ARG A 239 30.44 -4.71 -0.79
C ARG A 239 31.53 -4.76 -1.87
N ASP A 240 31.14 -4.90 -3.13
CA ASP A 240 32.08 -5.00 -4.24
C ASP A 240 32.82 -3.68 -4.48
N VAL A 241 32.15 -2.53 -4.29
CA VAL A 241 32.77 -1.20 -4.28
C VAL A 241 33.78 -1.09 -3.13
N ALA A 242 33.39 -1.42 -1.90
CA ALA A 242 34.29 -1.37 -0.75
C ALA A 242 35.51 -2.30 -0.93
N ARG A 243 35.32 -3.48 -1.54
CA ARG A 243 36.40 -4.41 -1.86
C ARG A 243 37.34 -3.85 -2.93
N ALA A 244 36.81 -3.20 -3.96
CA ALA A 244 37.62 -2.56 -4.99
C ALA A 244 38.41 -1.36 -4.43
N GLU A 245 37.81 -0.57 -3.54
CA GLU A 245 38.50 0.51 -2.84
C GLU A 245 39.62 -0.02 -1.94
N LEU A 246 39.36 -1.08 -1.18
CA LEU A 246 40.38 -1.74 -0.37
C LEU A 246 41.56 -2.22 -1.24
N GLN A 247 41.29 -2.89 -2.36
CA GLN A 247 42.33 -3.35 -3.29
C GLN A 247 43.15 -2.17 -3.85
N ARG A 248 42.51 -1.08 -4.24
CA ARG A 248 43.22 0.13 -4.71
C ARG A 248 44.13 0.70 -3.63
N HIS A 249 43.64 0.77 -2.39
CA HIS A 249 44.45 1.25 -1.27
C HIS A 249 45.62 0.31 -0.96
N GLU A 250 45.41 -1.01 -0.99
CA GLU A 250 46.47 -2.00 -0.84
C GLU A 250 47.54 -1.85 -1.94
N GLU A 251 47.14 -1.69 -3.21
CA GLU A 251 48.05 -1.47 -4.33
C GLU A 251 48.85 -0.17 -4.20
N ILE A 252 48.22 0.91 -3.71
CA ILE A 252 48.92 2.17 -3.41
C ILE A 252 49.94 1.93 -2.29
N MET A 253 49.55 1.31 -1.18
CA MET A 253 50.45 1.01 -0.07
C MET A 253 51.62 0.12 -0.50
N HIS A 254 51.37 -0.87 -1.36
CA HIS A 254 52.41 -1.73 -1.91
C HIS A 254 53.34 -1.01 -2.88
N ARG A 255 52.84 -0.04 -3.65
CA ARG A 255 53.68 0.82 -4.51
C ARG A 255 54.54 1.75 -3.67
N GLU A 256 53.96 2.45 -2.71
CA GLU A 256 54.73 3.34 -1.83
C GLU A 256 55.76 2.59 -0.99
N ARG A 257 55.46 1.35 -0.54
CA ARG A 257 56.46 0.51 0.13
C ARG A 257 57.62 0.18 -0.80
N ARG A 258 57.34 -0.21 -2.05
CA ARG A 258 58.39 -0.47 -3.05
C ARG A 258 59.24 0.76 -3.34
N GLU A 259 58.62 1.91 -3.53
CA GLU A 259 59.33 3.18 -3.73
C GLU A 259 60.21 3.55 -2.51
N ARG A 260 59.68 3.38 -1.29
CA ARG A 260 60.47 3.58 -0.06
C ARG A 260 61.64 2.61 0.04
N ASP A 261 61.45 1.34 -0.31
CA ASP A 261 62.51 0.32 -0.30
C ASP A 261 63.58 0.61 -1.37
N GLU A 262 63.17 1.07 -2.56
CA GLU A 262 64.07 1.52 -3.63
C GLU A 262 64.92 2.72 -3.18
N ILE A 263 64.28 3.75 -2.61
CA ILE A 263 64.98 4.92 -2.06
C ILE A 263 65.95 4.51 -0.94
N LEU A 264 65.53 3.64 -0.02
CA LEU A 264 66.39 3.11 1.04
C LEU A 264 67.58 2.33 0.47
N HIS A 265 67.36 1.55 -0.59
CA HIS A 265 68.42 0.82 -1.27
C HIS A 265 69.41 1.77 -1.96
N GLU A 266 68.92 2.83 -2.63
CA GLU A 266 69.76 3.87 -3.22
C GLU A 266 70.62 4.59 -2.17
N PHE A 267 70.03 4.98 -1.04
CA PHE A 267 70.77 5.60 0.05
C PHE A 267 71.82 4.65 0.65
N LYS A 268 71.49 3.37 0.85
CA LYS A 268 72.46 2.35 1.29
C LYS A 268 73.64 2.25 0.32
N ARG A 269 73.37 2.18 -0.98
CA ARG A 269 74.42 2.15 -2.01
C ARG A 269 75.31 3.40 -1.97
N GLN A 270 74.72 4.59 -1.84
CA GLN A 270 75.50 5.84 -1.72
C GLN A 270 76.36 5.87 -0.45
N VAL A 271 75.82 5.37 0.68
CA VAL A 271 76.58 5.25 1.94
C VAL A 271 77.74 4.27 1.78
N GLU A 272 77.51 3.09 1.19
CA GLU A 272 78.55 2.11 0.89
C GLU A 272 79.64 2.68 -0.04
N GLU A 273 79.25 3.37 -1.11
CA GLU A 273 80.18 4.06 -2.01
C GLU A 273 81.01 5.12 -1.27
N ARG A 274 80.38 5.95 -0.43
CA ARG A 274 81.07 6.96 0.40
C ARG A 274 81.99 6.32 1.43
N GLN A 275 81.59 5.21 2.06
CA GLN A 275 82.45 4.46 2.98
C GLN A 275 83.68 3.90 2.25
N LEU A 276 83.50 3.37 1.04
CA LEU A 276 84.59 2.82 0.23
C LEU A 276 85.53 3.92 -0.31
N GLN A 277 84.98 5.10 -0.61
CA GLN A 277 85.77 6.29 -0.92
C GLN A 277 86.50 6.85 0.30
N ALA A 278 85.86 6.89 1.47
CA ALA A 278 86.48 7.30 2.73
C ALA A 278 87.60 6.34 3.13
N GLU A 279 87.41 5.03 3.00
CA GLU A 279 88.47 4.05 3.25
C GLU A 279 89.66 4.24 2.28
N ARG A 280 89.39 4.54 1.01
CA ARG A 280 90.43 4.92 0.03
C ARG A 280 91.09 6.25 0.36
N ALA A 281 90.33 7.23 0.85
CA ALA A 281 90.81 8.55 1.22
C ALA A 281 91.64 8.49 2.50
N ASP A 282 91.26 7.73 3.53
CA ASP A 282 92.04 7.47 4.73
C ASP A 282 93.38 6.81 4.38
N ARG A 283 93.37 5.84 3.45
CA ARG A 283 94.60 5.24 2.88
C ARG A 283 95.48 6.28 2.14
N ARG A 284 94.92 7.38 1.62
CA ARG A 284 95.65 8.47 0.95
C ARG A 284 96.02 9.62 1.89
N ALA A 285 95.20 9.95 2.89
CA ALA A 285 95.42 10.99 3.88
C ALA A 285 96.56 10.60 4.82
N LEU A 286 96.72 9.30 5.12
CA LEU A 286 97.95 8.74 5.69
C LEU A 286 99.23 9.06 4.87
N ARG A 287 99.11 9.51 3.61
CA ARG A 287 100.24 9.93 2.74
C ARG A 287 100.41 11.45 2.56
N MET A 288 99.47 12.32 2.96
CA MET A 288 99.49 13.76 2.61
C MET A 288 99.38 14.72 3.80
N ILE A 289 100.01 14.39 4.93
CA ILE A 289 100.28 15.37 5.99
C ILE A 289 101.60 16.07 5.65
N ILE A 290 101.59 17.20 4.90
CA ILE A 290 102.61 18.28 4.92
C ILE A 290 102.01 19.57 4.29
N GLN A 291 101.70 20.52 5.20
CA GLN A 291 101.76 22.00 5.19
C GLN A 291 100.88 22.95 4.29
N PRO A 292 100.39 24.09 4.86
CA PRO A 292 99.59 25.16 4.22
C PRO A 292 100.29 26.56 4.17
N GLU A 293 99.54 27.62 3.77
CA GLU A 293 99.63 29.10 4.02
C GLU A 293 99.58 29.99 2.74
N ASP A 294 99.22 31.30 2.70
CA ASP A 294 98.28 32.20 3.40
C ASP A 294 98.36 33.64 2.75
N VAL A 295 97.29 34.46 2.90
CA VAL A 295 97.13 35.96 2.96
C VAL A 295 97.54 37.07 1.91
N THR A 296 96.60 38.06 1.80
CA THR A 296 96.65 39.59 1.80
C THR A 296 97.31 40.39 0.63
N GLU A 297 97.08 41.68 0.30
CA GLU A 297 96.28 42.86 0.76
C GLU A 297 96.28 44.00 -0.31
N GLU A 298 95.60 45.12 0.01
CA GLU A 298 95.20 46.35 -0.70
C GLU A 298 96.30 47.40 -1.07
N VAL A 299 95.94 48.54 -1.71
CA VAL A 299 96.39 49.95 -1.41
C VAL A 299 95.67 51.02 -2.30
N GLN A 300 95.44 52.21 -1.70
CA GLN A 300 94.75 53.44 -2.17
C GLN A 300 95.71 54.56 -2.68
N CYS A 301 95.21 55.64 -3.34
CA CYS A 301 95.57 57.07 -3.05
C CYS A 301 94.80 58.14 -3.92
N GLU A 302 94.67 59.37 -3.40
CA GLU A 302 93.89 60.56 -3.87
C GLU A 302 94.77 61.76 -4.35
N THR A 303 94.19 62.84 -4.94
CA THR A 303 94.36 64.31 -4.58
C THR A 303 93.97 65.37 -5.66
N SER A 304 93.21 66.41 -5.23
CA SER A 304 93.06 67.90 -5.53
C SER A 304 93.31 68.59 -6.90
N ASP A 305 92.94 69.85 -7.19
CA ASP A 305 91.67 70.62 -7.18
C ASP A 305 91.66 71.71 -8.31
N THR A 306 92.19 71.37 -9.51
CA THR A 306 91.62 71.81 -10.82
C THR A 306 90.43 70.91 -11.20
N GLN A 307 89.91 70.30 -10.16
CA GLN A 307 89.27 69.04 -10.23
C GLN A 307 87.78 69.20 -10.10
N GLU A 308 87.14 70.33 -9.80
CA GLU A 308 85.67 70.26 -9.74
C GLU A 308 85.04 70.18 -11.13
N GLU A 309 85.54 70.92 -12.13
CA GLU A 309 85.10 70.78 -13.52
C GLU A 309 85.78 69.58 -14.21
N GLU A 310 87.05 69.30 -13.93
CA GLU A 310 87.68 68.08 -14.44
C GLU A 310 87.22 66.82 -13.70
N LYS A 311 86.85 66.84 -12.41
CA LYS A 311 86.12 65.76 -11.70
C LYS A 311 84.70 65.76 -12.18
N ALA A 312 84.04 66.87 -12.49
CA ALA A 312 82.71 66.81 -13.07
C ALA A 312 82.79 66.11 -14.43
N ILE A 313 83.70 66.53 -15.30
CA ILE A 313 83.93 65.90 -16.61
C ILE A 313 84.43 64.46 -16.44
N LYS A 314 85.39 64.18 -15.56
CA LYS A 314 85.88 62.82 -15.26
C LYS A 314 84.82 61.96 -14.57
N THR A 315 83.94 62.52 -13.74
CA THR A 315 82.83 61.79 -13.08
C THR A 315 81.72 61.54 -14.08
N PHE A 316 81.42 62.48 -14.98
CA PHE A 316 80.54 62.25 -16.13
C PHE A 316 81.16 61.25 -17.11
N GLN A 317 82.47 61.26 -17.34
CA GLN A 317 83.17 60.28 -18.16
C GLN A 317 83.17 58.89 -17.52
N VAL A 318 83.41 58.81 -16.21
CA VAL A 318 83.36 57.56 -15.44
C VAL A 318 81.93 57.04 -15.35
N ALA A 319 80.94 57.90 -15.13
CA ALA A 319 79.53 57.53 -15.16
C ALA A 319 79.12 57.08 -16.57
N PHE A 320 79.59 57.75 -17.61
CA PHE A 320 79.33 57.39 -18.99
C PHE A 320 80.00 56.06 -19.36
N GLN A 321 81.25 55.83 -18.95
CA GLN A 321 81.94 54.57 -19.13
C GLN A 321 81.23 53.44 -18.37
N ARG A 322 80.75 53.70 -17.14
CA ARG A 322 79.92 52.75 -16.39
C ARG A 322 78.61 52.43 -17.10
N ILE A 323 77.94 53.43 -17.70
CA ILE A 323 76.72 53.21 -18.49
C ILE A 323 77.06 52.41 -19.76
N LYS A 324 78.18 52.73 -20.42
CA LYS A 324 78.67 52.05 -21.61
C LYS A 324 78.99 50.58 -21.34
N ASP A 325 79.66 50.31 -20.22
CA ASP A 325 80.02 48.97 -19.77
C ASP A 325 78.77 48.19 -19.31
N ALA A 326 77.82 48.85 -18.61
CA ALA A 326 76.56 48.24 -18.18
C ALA A 326 75.58 47.95 -19.33
N THR A 327 75.57 48.80 -20.37
CA THR A 327 74.75 48.61 -21.57
C THR A 327 75.45 47.79 -22.66
N ALA A 328 76.77 47.60 -22.53
CA ALA A 328 77.66 46.91 -23.47
C ALA A 328 77.56 47.44 -24.91
N VAL A 329 77.60 48.77 -25.08
CA VAL A 329 77.42 49.44 -26.37
C VAL A 329 78.62 50.33 -26.70
N THR A 330 79.05 50.37 -27.96
CA THR A 330 80.23 51.15 -28.37
C THR A 330 79.94 52.62 -28.73
N ASP A 331 78.74 52.94 -29.22
CA ASP A 331 78.33 54.26 -29.70
C ASP A 331 77.27 54.92 -28.78
N ILE A 332 77.28 56.25 -28.70
CA ILE A 332 76.39 57.06 -27.84
C ILE A 332 74.94 56.92 -28.31
N GLN A 333 74.71 56.90 -29.62
CA GLN A 333 73.37 56.83 -30.20
C GLN A 333 72.67 55.51 -29.85
N ASP A 334 73.41 54.40 -29.93
CA ASP A 334 72.93 53.06 -29.60
C ASP A 334 72.54 52.92 -28.10
N VAL A 335 73.22 53.65 -27.20
CA VAL A 335 72.84 53.70 -25.78
C VAL A 335 71.47 54.36 -25.63
N VAL A 336 71.23 55.46 -26.35
CA VAL A 336 69.95 56.17 -26.33
C VAL A 336 68.83 55.28 -26.87
N ASP A 337 69.05 54.61 -28.00
CA ASP A 337 68.04 53.73 -28.62
C ASP A 337 67.68 52.54 -27.73
N ARG A 338 68.66 51.93 -27.07
CA ARG A 338 68.40 50.86 -26.07
C ARG A 338 67.66 51.37 -24.85
N PHE A 339 67.97 52.57 -24.36
CA PHE A 339 67.22 53.19 -23.25
C PHE A 339 65.77 53.49 -23.63
N VAL A 340 65.52 53.96 -24.86
CA VAL A 340 64.16 54.21 -25.35
C VAL A 340 63.39 52.88 -25.47
N ALA A 341 63.99 51.85 -26.09
CA ALA A 341 63.38 50.53 -26.18
C ALA A 341 63.17 49.86 -24.80
N GLN A 342 64.09 50.06 -23.85
CA GLN A 342 63.94 49.63 -22.47
C GLN A 342 62.80 50.38 -21.77
N GLY A 343 62.63 51.67 -22.05
CA GLY A 343 61.50 52.46 -21.56
C GLY A 343 60.16 51.96 -22.10
N GLU A 344 60.09 51.58 -23.38
CA GLU A 344 58.88 51.01 -23.99
C GLU A 344 58.55 49.63 -23.43
N THR A 345 59.54 48.74 -23.30
CA THR A 345 59.36 47.42 -22.68
C THR A 345 58.97 47.53 -21.20
N HIS A 346 59.53 48.50 -20.46
CA HIS A 346 59.14 48.77 -19.09
C HIS A 346 57.67 49.23 -18.99
N ARG A 347 57.25 50.18 -19.84
CA ARG A 347 55.84 50.60 -19.92
C ARG A 347 54.91 49.42 -20.25
N HIS A 348 55.29 48.57 -21.18
CA HIS A 348 54.50 47.40 -21.55
C HIS A 348 54.38 46.40 -20.38
N LEU A 349 55.47 46.17 -19.64
CA LEU A 349 55.47 45.32 -18.45
C LEU A 349 54.61 45.92 -17.32
N ASP A 350 54.64 47.25 -17.14
CA ASP A 350 53.76 47.93 -16.19
C ASP A 350 52.28 47.86 -16.59
N GLU A 351 51.98 47.97 -17.89
CA GLU A 351 50.62 47.72 -18.38
C GLU A 351 50.16 46.28 -18.14
N LEU A 352 51.04 45.29 -18.37
CA LEU A 352 50.74 43.89 -18.08
C LEU A 352 50.55 43.65 -16.58
N LYS A 353 51.41 44.25 -15.75
CA LYS A 353 51.31 44.19 -14.29
C LYS A 353 49.98 44.77 -13.81
N THR A 354 49.62 45.97 -14.26
CA THR A 354 48.36 46.62 -13.89
C THR A 354 47.13 45.86 -14.41
N LYS A 355 47.20 45.26 -15.61
CA LYS A 355 46.14 44.36 -16.12
C LYS A 355 46.00 43.11 -15.25
N ASN A 356 47.12 42.47 -14.90
CA ASN A 356 47.13 41.29 -14.04
C ASN A 356 46.61 41.60 -12.63
N GLU A 357 47.01 42.72 -12.04
CA GLU A 357 46.50 43.19 -10.75
C GLU A 357 44.98 43.41 -10.79
N LYS A 358 44.47 44.06 -11.86
CA LYS A 358 43.02 44.22 -12.06
C LYS A 358 42.30 42.89 -12.20
N THR A 359 42.85 41.93 -12.95
CA THR A 359 42.24 40.59 -13.06
C THR A 359 42.26 39.83 -11.75
N LEU A 360 43.32 39.98 -10.95
CA LEU A 360 43.46 39.34 -9.66
C LEU A 360 42.43 39.89 -8.65
N VAL A 361 42.21 41.20 -8.65
CA VAL A 361 41.15 41.83 -7.83
C VAL A 361 39.76 41.30 -8.23
N LYS A 362 39.44 41.28 -9.54
CA LYS A 362 38.16 40.74 -10.02
C LYS A 362 37.94 39.28 -9.63
N LEU A 363 38.97 38.43 -9.78
CA LEU A 363 38.89 37.03 -9.40
C LEU A 363 38.73 36.85 -7.87
N LYS A 364 39.31 37.73 -7.05
CA LYS A 364 39.08 37.74 -5.61
C LYS A 364 37.65 38.12 -5.26
N GLU A 365 37.11 39.17 -5.87
CA GLU A 365 35.71 39.58 -5.68
C GLU A 365 34.73 38.49 -6.12
N GLU A 366 34.98 37.83 -7.26
CA GLU A 366 34.17 36.70 -7.72
C GLU A 366 34.26 35.50 -6.77
N LYS A 367 35.45 35.21 -6.24
CA LYS A 367 35.63 34.17 -5.23
C LYS A 367 34.84 34.47 -3.96
N GLU A 368 34.95 35.70 -3.43
CA GLU A 368 34.21 36.13 -2.24
C GLU A 368 32.69 36.07 -2.47
N ARG A 369 32.22 36.48 -3.65
CA ARG A 369 30.80 36.36 -4.04
C ARG A 369 30.34 34.91 -4.06
N LEU A 370 31.11 34.02 -4.68
CA LEU A 370 30.80 32.58 -4.73
C LEU A 370 30.85 31.93 -3.34
N GLU A 371 31.78 32.33 -2.48
CA GLU A 371 31.84 31.86 -1.10
C GLU A 371 30.63 32.31 -0.28
N ALA A 372 30.15 33.55 -0.47
CA ALA A 372 28.92 34.04 0.14
C ALA A 372 27.68 33.28 -0.35
N GLU A 373 27.52 33.10 -1.66
CA GLU A 373 26.43 32.31 -2.25
C GLU A 373 26.44 30.86 -1.74
N PHE A 374 27.62 30.26 -1.57
CA PHE A 374 27.76 28.91 -1.02
C PHE A 374 27.36 28.84 0.46
N GLN A 375 27.76 29.82 1.28
CA GLN A 375 27.34 29.90 2.69
C GLN A 375 25.82 30.05 2.78
N ASP A 376 25.21 30.93 1.98
CA ASP A 376 23.77 31.11 1.92
C ASP A 376 23.06 29.81 1.52
N LEU A 377 23.57 29.07 0.54
CA LEU A 377 23.00 27.76 0.16
C LEU A 377 23.15 26.73 1.29
N LYS A 378 24.32 26.67 1.93
CA LYS A 378 24.62 25.72 3.01
C LYS A 378 23.67 25.91 4.20
N TYR A 379 23.48 27.16 4.64
CA TYR A 379 22.65 27.46 5.80
C TYR A 379 21.16 27.58 5.47
N SER A 380 20.77 28.02 4.26
CA SER A 380 19.35 28.06 3.87
C SER A 380 18.79 26.68 3.49
N GLY A 381 19.61 25.77 2.97
CA GLY A 381 19.22 24.40 2.66
C GLY A 381 18.85 23.62 3.93
N GLU A 382 19.67 23.72 4.97
CA GLU A 382 19.45 23.05 6.25
C GLU A 382 18.23 23.62 7.00
N ALA A 383 18.03 24.95 6.97
CA ALA A 383 16.85 25.59 7.56
C ALA A 383 15.54 25.17 6.86
N LYS A 384 15.54 25.05 5.53
CA LYS A 384 14.36 24.60 4.76
C LYS A 384 14.04 23.14 5.01
N LEU A 385 15.06 22.27 5.12
CA LEU A 385 14.89 20.86 5.47
C LEU A 385 14.31 20.70 6.89
N SER A 386 14.83 21.43 7.87
CA SER A 386 14.31 21.42 9.24
C SER A 386 12.87 21.95 9.32
N SER A 387 12.55 23.02 8.59
CA SER A 387 11.18 23.55 8.53
C SER A 387 10.21 22.57 7.84
N GLY A 388 10.66 21.88 6.79
CA GLY A 388 9.87 20.86 6.09
C GLY A 388 9.58 19.66 6.98
N GLN A 389 10.59 19.18 7.72
CA GLN A 389 10.42 18.10 8.70
C GLN A 389 9.44 18.49 9.82
N LYS A 390 9.54 19.70 10.37
CA LYS A 390 8.57 20.18 11.38
C LYS A 390 7.14 20.27 10.84
N MET A 391 6.97 20.73 9.61
CA MET A 391 5.66 20.75 8.95
C MET A 391 5.12 19.33 8.76
N GLN A 392 5.97 18.39 8.36
CA GLN A 392 5.60 16.99 8.20
C GLN A 392 5.17 16.37 9.54
N GLU A 393 5.94 16.59 10.61
CA GLU A 393 5.58 16.13 11.96
C GLU A 393 4.23 16.71 12.45
N GLN A 394 3.96 17.99 12.16
CA GLN A 394 2.67 18.61 12.46
C GLN A 394 1.53 17.96 11.68
N MET A 395 1.71 17.73 10.38
CA MET A 395 0.71 17.06 9.54
C MET A 395 0.46 15.62 9.98
N GLU A 396 1.51 14.87 10.35
CA GLU A 396 1.39 13.52 10.90
C GLU A 396 0.68 13.52 12.26
N SER A 397 0.94 14.52 13.11
CA SER A 397 0.22 14.70 14.37
C SER A 397 -1.26 15.00 14.15
N HIS A 398 -1.59 15.87 13.20
CA HIS A 398 -2.97 16.16 12.81
C HIS A 398 -3.67 14.91 12.26
N LEU A 399 -3.02 14.15 11.39
CA LEU A 399 -3.54 12.89 10.87
C LEU A 399 -3.85 11.90 11.99
N LYS A 400 -2.91 11.68 12.92
CA LYS A 400 -3.11 10.80 14.08
C LYS A 400 -4.26 11.25 14.97
N ASN A 401 -4.48 12.55 15.13
CA ASN A 401 -5.59 13.08 15.92
C ASN A 401 -6.94 12.85 15.22
N GLU A 402 -7.01 13.07 13.92
CA GLU A 402 -8.22 12.80 13.13
C GLU A 402 -8.53 11.30 13.03
N GLU A 403 -7.52 10.44 12.93
CA GLU A 403 -7.70 8.98 13.00
C GLU A 403 -8.28 8.55 14.35
N LYS A 404 -7.73 9.06 15.46
CA LYS A 404 -8.29 8.80 16.80
C LYS A 404 -9.71 9.32 16.93
N ARG A 405 -10.04 10.47 16.34
CA ARG A 405 -11.41 11.01 16.32
C ARG A 405 -12.34 10.10 15.52
N ARG A 406 -11.89 9.63 14.35
CA ARG A 406 -12.64 8.69 13.50
C ARG A 406 -12.91 7.37 14.24
N ASP A 407 -11.91 6.83 14.94
CA ASP A 407 -12.07 5.57 15.69
C ASP A 407 -13.04 5.73 16.86
N LYS A 408 -12.98 6.84 17.61
CA LYS A 408 -13.96 7.14 18.66
C LYS A 408 -15.38 7.24 18.12
N LEU A 409 -15.59 7.94 17.01
CA LEU A 409 -16.91 8.06 16.38
C LEU A 409 -17.43 6.71 15.86
N LYS A 410 -16.54 5.85 15.36
CA LYS A 410 -16.90 4.47 14.98
C LYS A 410 -17.31 3.65 16.20
N ASP A 411 -16.56 3.72 17.29
CA ASP A 411 -16.90 3.02 18.53
C ASP A 411 -18.26 3.49 19.09
N GLU A 412 -18.54 4.79 19.04
CA GLU A 412 -19.83 5.38 19.43
C GLU A 412 -20.97 4.90 18.52
N MET A 413 -20.76 4.88 17.20
CA MET A 413 -21.72 4.36 16.22
C MET A 413 -21.99 2.86 16.45
N ASP A 414 -20.95 2.04 16.66
CA ASP A 414 -21.11 0.61 16.92
C ASP A 414 -21.84 0.35 18.24
N ARG A 415 -21.64 1.19 19.26
CA ARG A 415 -22.43 1.14 20.50
C ARG A 415 -23.89 1.48 20.23
N ALA A 416 -24.18 2.53 19.45
CA ALA A 416 -25.55 2.89 19.09
C ALA A 416 -26.25 1.79 18.30
N ILE A 417 -25.56 1.17 17.32
CA ILE A 417 -26.07 0.03 16.55
C ILE A 417 -26.40 -1.16 17.47
N ARG A 418 -25.52 -1.51 18.41
CA ARG A 418 -25.78 -2.59 19.37
C ARG A 418 -27.00 -2.30 20.25
N ILE A 419 -27.15 -1.06 20.72
CA ILE A 419 -28.31 -0.64 21.52
C ILE A 419 -29.59 -0.72 20.68
N LEU A 420 -29.57 -0.22 19.44
CA LEU A 420 -30.72 -0.27 18.53
C LEU A 420 -31.11 -1.71 18.17
N ALA A 421 -30.14 -2.59 17.94
CA ALA A 421 -30.39 -4.01 17.68
C ALA A 421 -31.03 -4.70 18.91
N ALA A 422 -30.55 -4.40 20.12
CA ALA A 422 -31.14 -4.92 21.35
C ALA A 422 -32.56 -4.37 21.58
N ALA A 423 -32.80 -3.09 21.29
CA ALA A 423 -34.12 -2.49 21.36
C ALA A 423 -35.09 -3.12 20.35
N LYS A 424 -34.66 -3.30 19.09
CA LYS A 424 -35.44 -3.98 18.05
C LYS A 424 -35.83 -5.39 18.46
N ALA A 425 -34.87 -6.20 18.92
CA ALA A 425 -35.14 -7.55 19.42
C ALA A 425 -36.09 -7.55 20.63
N GLY A 426 -35.98 -6.56 21.52
CA GLY A 426 -36.88 -6.38 22.66
C GLY A 426 -38.31 -6.06 22.23
N VAL A 427 -38.50 -5.16 21.27
CA VAL A 427 -39.82 -4.80 20.71
C VAL A 427 -40.43 -5.99 19.96
N GLU A 428 -39.66 -6.71 19.15
CA GLU A 428 -40.10 -7.91 18.46
C GLU A 428 -40.57 -9.00 19.44
N HIS A 429 -39.81 -9.23 20.51
CA HIS A 429 -40.18 -10.18 21.55
C HIS A 429 -41.44 -9.76 22.31
N LEU A 430 -41.59 -8.47 22.62
CA LEU A 430 -42.80 -7.92 23.23
C LEU A 430 -44.00 -8.11 22.29
N ALA A 431 -43.85 -7.80 21.00
CA ALA A 431 -44.88 -7.99 19.99
C ALA A 431 -45.32 -9.45 19.85
N GLY A 432 -44.37 -10.40 19.92
CA GLY A 432 -44.67 -11.83 19.95
C GLY A 432 -45.53 -12.22 21.16
N LYS A 433 -45.27 -11.67 22.35
CA LYS A 433 -46.05 -11.97 23.55
C LYS A 433 -47.50 -11.47 23.47
N VAL A 434 -47.71 -10.31 22.86
CA VAL A 434 -49.02 -9.67 22.77
C VAL A 434 -49.73 -10.00 21.44
N GLN A 435 -49.20 -10.95 20.65
CA GLN A 435 -49.74 -11.28 19.33
C GLN A 435 -51.22 -11.71 19.37
N TYR A 436 -51.63 -12.40 20.43
CA TYR A 436 -52.96 -12.99 20.58
C TYR A 436 -54.07 -11.99 20.92
N ILE A 437 -53.73 -10.77 21.33
CA ILE A 437 -54.70 -9.71 21.60
C ILE A 437 -55.19 -9.12 20.28
N LYS A 438 -56.51 -9.21 20.03
CA LYS A 438 -57.16 -8.73 18.82
C LYS A 438 -57.55 -7.26 19.00
N LEU A 439 -56.93 -6.38 18.22
CA LEU A 439 -57.28 -4.95 18.20
C LEU A 439 -58.60 -4.74 17.44
N PRO A 440 -59.44 -3.78 17.86
CA PRO A 440 -60.57 -3.32 17.06
C PRO A 440 -60.10 -2.76 15.71
N PRO A 441 -60.87 -2.92 14.62
CA PRO A 441 -60.50 -2.36 13.32
C PRO A 441 -60.57 -0.82 13.38
N SER A 442 -59.42 -0.18 13.59
CA SER A 442 -59.27 1.27 13.51
C SER A 442 -59.22 1.73 12.05
N GLN A 443 -60.09 2.66 11.66
CA GLN A 443 -60.22 3.17 10.28
C GLN A 443 -59.02 4.01 9.79
N PHE A 444 -58.02 4.26 10.65
CA PHE A 444 -56.88 5.15 10.36
C PHE A 444 -55.51 4.47 10.49
N ARG A 445 -55.42 3.14 10.29
CA ARG A 445 -54.10 2.48 10.29
C ARG A 445 -53.41 2.66 8.92
N PRO A 446 -52.21 3.28 8.84
CA PRO A 446 -51.42 3.31 7.62
C PRO A 446 -51.02 1.88 7.19
N PRO A 447 -50.81 1.63 5.87
CA PRO A 447 -50.44 0.31 5.38
C PRO A 447 -49.14 -0.18 6.04
N PRO A 448 -49.03 -1.48 6.38
CA PRO A 448 -47.86 -2.01 7.07
C PRO A 448 -46.60 -1.77 6.24
N VAL A 449 -45.64 -1.10 6.86
CA VAL A 449 -44.36 -0.74 6.24
C VAL A 449 -43.53 -2.04 6.09
N PRO A 450 -42.73 -2.21 5.02
CA PRO A 450 -41.96 -3.43 4.80
C PRO A 450 -41.07 -3.80 6.01
N GLU A 451 -41.00 -5.09 6.34
CA GLU A 451 -40.18 -5.66 7.43
C GLU A 451 -38.68 -5.31 7.35
N THR A 452 -38.23 -4.86 6.18
CA THR A 452 -36.85 -4.45 5.90
C THR A 452 -36.54 -2.99 6.23
N SER A 453 -37.55 -2.18 6.58
CA SER A 453 -37.36 -0.77 6.94
C SER A 453 -37.10 -0.59 8.43
N ASP A 454 -36.30 0.41 8.81
CA ASP A 454 -36.09 0.77 10.22
C ASP A 454 -37.38 1.33 10.86
N GLU A 455 -38.29 1.88 10.03
CA GLU A 455 -39.61 2.38 10.44
C GLU A 455 -40.55 1.25 10.91
N TYR A 456 -40.34 0.01 10.46
CA TYR A 456 -41.11 -1.17 10.89
C TYR A 456 -41.07 -1.37 12.42
N VAL A 457 -39.94 -1.05 13.08
CA VAL A 457 -39.82 -1.21 14.54
C VAL A 457 -40.68 -0.20 15.27
N LEU A 458 -40.82 1.02 14.73
CA LEU A 458 -41.66 2.07 15.32
C LEU A 458 -43.14 1.74 15.18
N ASP A 459 -43.54 1.22 14.02
CA ASP A 459 -44.90 0.72 13.80
C ASP A 459 -45.20 -0.46 14.72
N LEU A 460 -44.27 -1.42 14.82
CA LEU A 460 -44.42 -2.57 15.71
C LEU A 460 -44.57 -2.11 17.17
N LEU A 461 -43.78 -1.13 17.60
CA LEU A 461 -43.87 -0.53 18.93
C LEU A 461 -45.24 0.11 19.16
N ALA A 462 -45.74 0.92 18.22
CA ALA A 462 -47.07 1.54 18.31
C ALA A 462 -48.19 0.48 18.39
N VAL A 463 -48.12 -0.58 17.59
CA VAL A 463 -49.08 -1.69 17.67
C VAL A 463 -48.99 -2.41 19.01
N THR A 464 -47.79 -2.61 19.55
CA THR A 464 -47.66 -3.24 20.88
C THR A 464 -48.18 -2.34 21.99
N GLU A 465 -48.01 -1.03 21.90
CA GLU A 465 -48.52 -0.06 22.85
C GLU A 465 -50.05 -0.08 22.90
N GLU A 466 -50.72 0.00 21.74
CA GLU A 466 -52.19 -0.08 21.65
C GLU A 466 -52.73 -1.36 22.29
N LYS A 467 -52.06 -2.50 22.04
CA LYS A 467 -52.47 -3.79 22.61
C LYS A 467 -52.23 -3.88 24.11
N LEU A 468 -51.14 -3.29 24.60
CA LEU A 468 -50.82 -3.25 26.03
C LEU A 468 -51.76 -2.31 26.79
N GLN A 469 -52.19 -1.20 26.17
CA GLN A 469 -53.21 -0.31 26.72
C GLN A 469 -54.55 -1.03 26.84
N LEU A 470 -54.98 -1.75 25.79
CA LEU A 470 -56.18 -2.57 25.85
C LEU A 470 -56.10 -3.66 26.95
N LEU A 471 -54.96 -4.33 27.06
CA LEU A 471 -54.73 -5.30 28.14
C LEU A 471 -54.79 -4.65 29.53
N LEU A 472 -54.32 -3.41 29.66
CA LEU A 472 -54.35 -2.67 30.90
C LEU A 472 -55.79 -2.30 31.28
N GLU A 473 -56.58 -1.81 30.32
CA GLU A 473 -58.02 -1.54 30.49
C GLU A 473 -58.79 -2.83 30.86
N ASP A 474 -58.53 -3.95 30.18
CA ASP A 474 -59.16 -5.25 30.49
C ASP A 474 -58.81 -5.76 31.91
N LEU A 475 -57.66 -5.35 32.46
CA LEU A 475 -57.18 -5.73 33.78
C LEU A 475 -57.54 -4.71 34.87
N GLU A 476 -58.07 -3.53 34.54
CA GLU A 476 -58.44 -2.50 35.52
C GLU A 476 -59.60 -2.94 36.42
N ASP A 477 -60.49 -3.80 35.91
CA ASP A 477 -61.67 -4.32 36.63
C ASP A 477 -61.41 -5.66 37.35
N GLU A 478 -60.20 -6.23 37.25
CA GLU A 478 -59.84 -7.55 37.78
C GLU A 478 -58.83 -7.44 38.95
N ASP A 479 -59.03 -8.19 40.04
CA ASP A 479 -58.09 -8.22 41.18
C ASP A 479 -56.88 -9.13 40.86
N VAL A 480 -55.87 -8.55 40.20
CA VAL A 480 -54.64 -9.21 39.75
C VAL A 480 -53.98 -10.16 40.79
N PRO A 481 -53.90 -9.85 42.10
CA PRO A 481 -53.36 -10.75 43.12
C PRO A 481 -54.21 -12.00 43.36
N GLU A 482 -55.53 -11.93 43.17
CA GLU A 482 -56.45 -13.06 43.31
C GLU A 482 -56.40 -13.96 42.07
N VAL A 483 -56.35 -13.36 40.87
CA VAL A 483 -56.13 -14.06 39.60
C VAL A 483 -54.78 -14.80 39.59
N LEU A 484 -53.71 -14.16 40.07
CA LEU A 484 -52.40 -14.81 40.18
C LEU A 484 -52.40 -16.00 41.15
N LYS A 485 -53.18 -15.94 42.24
CA LYS A 485 -53.36 -17.09 43.14
C LYS A 485 -54.15 -18.22 42.49
N GLN A 486 -55.19 -17.92 41.73
CA GLN A 486 -55.94 -18.91 40.95
C GLN A 486 -55.06 -19.56 39.85
N MET A 487 -54.11 -18.81 39.29
CA MET A 487 -53.11 -19.35 38.35
C MET A 487 -52.06 -20.25 39.01
N GLU A 488 -51.88 -20.17 40.33
CA GLU A 488 -51.02 -21.07 41.12
C GLU A 488 -51.74 -22.38 41.50
N GLU A 489 -53.06 -22.46 41.35
CA GLU A 489 -53.85 -23.67 41.61
C GLU A 489 -53.60 -24.75 40.52
N GLU A 490 -53.42 -26.01 40.94
CA GLU A 490 -53.10 -27.14 40.03
C GLU A 490 -54.15 -27.34 38.92
N ASP A 491 -55.40 -26.96 39.17
CA ASP A 491 -56.51 -27.07 38.22
C ASP A 491 -56.34 -26.15 37.00
N PHE A 492 -55.70 -24.99 37.17
CA PHE A 492 -55.39 -24.08 36.07
C PHE A 492 -54.31 -24.67 35.14
N TYR A 493 -53.28 -25.30 35.71
CA TYR A 493 -52.24 -26.01 34.94
C TYR A 493 -52.81 -27.21 34.18
N ALA A 494 -53.72 -27.97 34.77
CA ALA A 494 -54.41 -29.08 34.09
C ALA A 494 -55.26 -28.60 32.89
N THR A 495 -55.91 -27.44 33.05
CA THR A 495 -56.73 -26.83 31.99
C THR A 495 -55.89 -26.26 30.85
N ILE A 496 -54.68 -25.76 31.14
CA ILE A 496 -53.70 -25.35 30.15
C ILE A 496 -53.09 -26.58 29.46
N GLU A 497 -52.76 -27.65 30.20
CA GLU A 497 -52.22 -28.90 29.65
C GLU A 497 -53.13 -29.52 28.59
N GLY A 498 -54.45 -29.44 28.77
CA GLY A 498 -55.43 -29.90 27.78
C GLY A 498 -55.54 -29.06 26.49
N LYS A 499 -54.99 -27.84 26.47
CA LYS A 499 -55.08 -26.90 25.34
C LYS A 499 -53.75 -26.70 24.57
N LEU A 500 -52.68 -27.44 24.91
CA LEU A 500 -51.43 -27.33 24.16
C LEU A 500 -51.51 -28.07 22.80
N PRO A 501 -50.91 -27.51 21.74
CA PRO A 501 -50.79 -28.19 20.46
C PRO A 501 -49.99 -29.50 20.56
N SER A 502 -50.39 -30.52 19.79
CA SER A 502 -49.86 -31.90 19.84
C SER A 502 -48.36 -32.06 19.53
N TYR A 503 -47.71 -31.01 18.99
CA TYR A 503 -46.27 -31.02 18.71
C TYR A 503 -45.39 -30.56 19.89
N ASN A 504 -45.99 -30.13 21.01
CA ASN A 504 -45.24 -29.79 22.21
C ASN A 504 -44.82 -31.06 22.98
N VAL A 505 -43.65 -31.61 22.64
CA VAL A 505 -43.01 -32.68 23.40
C VAL A 505 -42.29 -32.07 24.59
N ARG A 506 -42.95 -31.97 25.75
CA ARG A 506 -42.30 -31.61 27.01
C ARG A 506 -41.37 -32.74 27.46
N VAL A 507 -40.10 -32.43 27.67
CA VAL A 507 -39.14 -33.33 28.31
C VAL A 507 -39.57 -33.50 29.77
N LYS A 508 -40.05 -34.69 30.16
CA LYS A 508 -40.30 -35.02 31.56
C LYS A 508 -38.95 -35.05 32.27
N ILE A 509 -38.62 -33.98 33.00
CA ILE A 509 -37.50 -33.99 33.93
C ILE A 509 -37.93 -34.89 35.09
N PRO A 510 -37.26 -36.03 35.34
CA PRO A 510 -37.59 -36.87 36.47
C PRO A 510 -37.42 -36.04 37.74
N VAL A 511 -38.50 -35.87 38.50
CA VAL A 511 -38.42 -35.39 39.87
C VAL A 511 -37.50 -36.36 40.59
N GLN A 512 -36.33 -35.87 41.02
CA GLN A 512 -35.42 -36.66 41.84
C GLN A 512 -36.17 -37.05 43.11
N VAL A 513 -36.68 -38.27 43.12
CA VAL A 513 -37.08 -38.93 44.35
C VAL A 513 -35.81 -38.99 45.18
N VAL A 514 -35.75 -38.16 46.22
CA VAL A 514 -34.70 -38.25 47.24
C VAL A 514 -34.88 -39.61 47.90
N GLN A 515 -34.15 -40.61 47.40
CA GLN A 515 -34.05 -41.89 48.07
C GLN A 515 -33.32 -41.67 49.40
N PRO A 516 -33.83 -42.20 50.52
CA PRO A 516 -33.10 -42.17 51.78
C PRO A 516 -31.82 -43.00 51.62
N ILE A 517 -30.69 -42.33 51.88
CA ILE A 517 -29.34 -42.89 51.88
C ILE A 517 -29.28 -44.05 52.87
N TYR A 518 -29.22 -45.27 52.35
CA TYR A 518 -28.68 -46.40 53.10
C TYR A 518 -27.17 -46.46 52.86
N PRO A 519 -26.35 -46.65 53.91
CA PRO A 519 -24.90 -46.62 53.79
C PRO A 519 -24.37 -47.94 53.22
N ASP A 520 -23.50 -47.79 52.20
CA ASP A 520 -22.41 -48.67 51.76
C ASP A 520 -22.62 -50.20 51.84
N GLU A 521 -22.87 -50.80 50.67
CA GLU A 521 -22.15 -52.03 50.29
C GLU A 521 -21.40 -51.81 48.97
N ASP A 522 -20.11 -52.12 49.07
CA ASP A 522 -19.04 -52.02 48.09
C ASP A 522 -19.34 -52.87 46.85
N SER A 523 -19.58 -52.21 45.72
CA SER A 523 -19.56 -52.85 44.39
C SER A 523 -18.89 -51.88 43.43
N GLY A 524 -17.59 -52.06 43.26
CA GLY A 524 -16.84 -51.43 42.19
C GLY A 524 -17.42 -51.82 40.84
N ASP A 525 -17.74 -50.82 40.03
CA ASP A 525 -17.42 -50.92 38.62
C ASP A 525 -17.04 -49.53 38.09
N ASP A 526 -15.93 -49.55 37.38
CA ASP A 526 -15.22 -48.47 36.74
C ASP A 526 -15.95 -48.12 35.43
N ASP A 527 -16.69 -47.01 35.41
CA ASP A 527 -17.14 -46.42 34.16
C ASP A 527 -17.22 -44.88 34.26
N GLY A 528 -16.15 -44.25 33.76
CA GLY A 528 -16.20 -42.94 33.11
C GLY A 528 -16.38 -41.72 34.01
N ASP A 529 -15.26 -41.17 34.49
CA ASP A 529 -15.14 -39.85 35.12
C ASP A 529 -15.70 -38.71 34.22
N ILE A 530 -17.02 -38.55 34.17
CA ILE A 530 -17.65 -37.31 33.70
C ILE A 530 -17.56 -36.34 34.86
N VAL A 531 -16.54 -35.48 34.83
CA VAL A 531 -16.33 -34.47 35.86
C VAL A 531 -17.53 -33.51 35.87
N THR A 532 -18.44 -33.74 36.81
CA THR A 532 -19.61 -32.89 36.99
C THR A 532 -19.19 -31.48 37.31
N ARG A 533 -19.96 -30.48 36.85
CA ARG A 533 -19.72 -29.05 37.11
C ARG A 533 -19.46 -28.73 38.58
N ALA A 534 -20.07 -29.48 39.50
CA ALA A 534 -19.85 -29.36 40.94
C ALA A 534 -18.44 -29.84 41.38
N ALA A 535 -17.94 -30.93 40.81
CA ALA A 535 -16.58 -31.43 41.04
C ALA A 535 -15.53 -30.45 40.49
N LEU A 536 -15.75 -29.93 39.27
CA LEU A 536 -14.87 -28.93 38.66
C LEU A 536 -14.83 -27.63 39.49
N LYS A 537 -15.99 -27.20 40.03
CA LYS A 537 -16.11 -26.03 40.91
C LYS A 537 -15.44 -26.24 42.27
N ARG A 538 -15.52 -27.45 42.84
CA ARG A 538 -14.79 -27.82 44.07
C ARG A 538 -13.28 -27.83 43.84
N GLN A 539 -12.83 -28.39 42.72
CA GLN A 539 -11.42 -28.43 42.36
C GLN A 539 -10.87 -27.03 42.10
N SER A 540 -11.61 -26.16 41.40
CA SER A 540 -11.22 -24.76 41.21
C SER A 540 -11.16 -24.00 42.54
N GLN A 541 -12.12 -24.24 43.44
CA GLN A 541 -12.12 -23.62 44.76
C GLN A 541 -10.93 -24.09 45.62
N GLN A 542 -10.57 -25.37 45.59
CA GLN A 542 -9.38 -25.88 46.27
C GLN A 542 -8.07 -25.30 45.72
N ILE A 543 -7.98 -25.03 44.41
CA ILE A 543 -6.81 -24.37 43.81
C ILE A 543 -6.73 -22.91 44.28
N ILE A 544 -7.87 -22.21 44.36
CA ILE A 544 -7.92 -20.84 44.89
C ILE A 544 -7.57 -20.82 46.38
N ASP A 545 -8.12 -21.73 47.18
CA ASP A 545 -7.89 -21.81 48.62
C ASP A 545 -6.44 -22.20 48.97
N SER A 546 -5.83 -23.08 48.16
CA SER A 546 -4.41 -23.44 48.31
C SER A 546 -3.46 -22.30 47.91
N ARG A 547 -3.83 -21.46 46.94
CA ARG A 547 -3.06 -20.25 46.58
C ARG A 547 -3.30 -19.07 47.51
N THR A 548 -4.47 -18.96 48.13
CA THR A 548 -4.83 -17.85 49.03
C THR A 548 -4.45 -18.10 50.49
N LYS A 549 -4.13 -19.34 50.89
CA LYS A 549 -3.44 -19.63 52.17
C LYS A 549 -2.02 -19.05 52.16
N ARG A 550 -1.92 -17.75 52.44
CA ARG A 550 -0.66 -17.09 52.83
C ARG A 550 -0.04 -17.84 53.99
N ARG A 551 1.17 -18.38 53.80
CA ARG A 551 2.05 -18.89 54.87
C ARG A 551 2.15 -17.85 55.98
N THR A 552 1.42 -18.02 57.07
CA THR A 552 1.62 -17.26 58.30
C THR A 552 2.97 -17.66 58.89
N ARG A 553 3.95 -16.75 58.82
CA ARG A 553 5.24 -16.89 59.49
C ARG A 553 5.03 -17.12 61.00
N PRO A 554 5.73 -18.07 61.64
CA PRO A 554 5.65 -18.24 63.08
C PRO A 554 6.29 -17.03 63.79
N LYS A 555 5.51 -16.31 64.60
CA LYS A 555 6.03 -15.26 65.49
C LYS A 555 6.82 -15.93 66.62
N LYS A 556 8.14 -15.65 66.67
CA LYS A 556 9.00 -15.90 67.83
C LYS A 556 8.38 -15.25 69.08
N LYS A 557 8.08 -16.04 70.11
CA LYS A 557 7.88 -15.54 71.48
C LYS A 557 9.21 -14.96 71.96
N LYS A 558 9.26 -13.63 72.15
CA LYS A 558 10.24 -13.00 73.04
C LYS A 558 9.75 -13.25 74.47
N GLY A 559 10.60 -13.86 75.28
CA GLY A 559 10.38 -13.93 76.72
C GLY A 559 10.48 -12.55 77.36
N LYS A 560 9.82 -12.42 78.50
CA LYS A 560 10.30 -11.64 79.65
C LYS A 560 9.58 -12.13 80.91
N ASN A 561 10.43 -12.48 81.87
CA ASN A 561 10.21 -12.73 83.31
C ASN A 561 9.53 -14.04 83.70
#